data_AF-D8ST46-F1
#
_entry.id   AF-D8ST46-F1
#
_cell.length_a   1.000
_cell.length_b   1.000
_cell.length_c   1.000
_cell.angle_alpha   90.00
_cell.angle_beta   90.00
_cell.angle_gamma   90.00
#
_symmetry.space_group_name_H-M   'P 1'
#
loop_
_entity.id
_entity.type
_entity.pdbx_description
1 polymer ?
#
loop_
_entity_poly.entity_id
_entity_poly.type
_entity_poly.pdbx_seq_one_letter_code
_entity_poly.pdbx_strand_id
1 'polypeptide(L)'
;MVDQSAEPPASDSDGSSAPAPPVEPLKLPTFEEMKAQDVFNNCAVKSIVSCVMGGGMGIFMGLLFGALDNPLNPDQMTVRQHFTHAAKQMGSKSLHMAKAFAVMGAIYSGTECIIEKARARHDMTNTMVAGCVTGGSLSAKAGPKAACVGCAGFAAFSVVVEKLFDRAA
;
A
#
# COMPACT_ATOMS: atom_id res chain seq x y z
N MET A 1 8.67 21.78 1.98
CA MET A 1 8.80 23.24 1.72
C MET A 1 9.88 23.42 0.67
N VAL A 2 9.71 24.46 -0.15
CA VAL A 2 10.63 25.05 -1.15
C VAL A 2 10.47 24.55 -2.61
N ASP A 3 9.92 25.47 -3.39
CA ASP A 3 9.97 25.68 -4.84
C ASP A 3 11.18 26.60 -5.12
N GLN A 4 11.95 26.39 -6.19
CA GLN A 4 12.76 27.47 -6.78
C GLN A 4 13.11 27.17 -8.25
N SER A 5 12.49 27.93 -9.16
CA SER A 5 12.94 28.14 -10.54
C SER A 5 14.09 29.15 -10.60
N ALA A 6 15.14 28.91 -11.41
CA ALA A 6 15.89 29.94 -12.16
C ALA A 6 17.05 29.32 -12.98
N GLU A 7 17.12 29.66 -14.27
CA GLU A 7 18.24 29.44 -15.20
C GLU A 7 19.04 30.77 -15.42
N PRO A 8 20.14 30.86 -16.20
CA PRO A 8 21.50 31.26 -15.77
C PRO A 8 21.96 32.65 -16.30
N PRO A 9 23.23 33.08 -16.12
CA PRO A 9 24.21 32.87 -17.20
C PRO A 9 25.70 32.68 -16.79
N ALA A 10 26.39 31.92 -17.65
CA ALA A 10 27.73 32.12 -18.24
C ALA A 10 28.96 32.54 -17.40
N SER A 11 29.95 31.63 -17.46
CA SER A 11 31.37 31.88 -17.76
C SER A 11 32.24 32.66 -16.76
N ASP A 12 33.21 31.97 -16.17
CA ASP A 12 34.60 32.39 -16.34
C ASP A 12 35.58 31.21 -16.22
N SER A 13 36.64 31.34 -17.00
CA SER A 13 37.64 30.33 -17.31
C SER A 13 38.74 30.36 -16.26
N ASP A 14 39.22 29.21 -15.79
CA ASP A 14 40.67 29.00 -15.68
C ASP A 14 41.00 27.52 -15.46
N GLY A 15 41.93 27.04 -16.27
CA GLY A 15 42.40 25.67 -16.26
C GLY A 15 43.20 25.35 -15.00
N SER A 16 42.62 24.51 -14.14
CA SER A 16 43.38 23.64 -13.25
C SER A 16 42.69 22.28 -13.26
N SER A 17 43.39 21.31 -13.83
CA SER A 17 42.97 19.91 -13.92
C SER A 17 42.71 19.34 -12.52
N ALA A 18 41.44 19.39 -12.09
CA ALA A 18 40.93 18.70 -10.90
C ALA A 18 40.54 17.26 -11.28
N PRO A 19 40.89 16.24 -10.46
CA PRO A 19 40.51 14.86 -10.71
C PRO A 19 38.98 14.75 -10.64
N ALA A 20 38.39 14.02 -11.59
CA ALA A 20 36.95 13.76 -11.64
C ALA A 20 36.43 13.30 -10.26
N PRO A 21 35.23 13.73 -9.82
CA PRO A 21 34.65 13.29 -8.56
C PRO A 21 34.60 11.75 -8.55
N PRO A 22 34.81 11.09 -7.39
CA PRO A 22 34.80 9.64 -7.28
C PRO A 22 33.50 9.12 -7.89
N VAL A 23 33.61 8.49 -9.05
CA VAL A 23 32.47 7.87 -9.71
C VAL A 23 32.12 6.68 -8.84
N GLU A 24 31.08 6.81 -8.01
CA GLU A 24 30.50 5.64 -7.36
C GLU A 24 30.21 4.64 -8.47
N PRO A 25 30.75 3.41 -8.39
CA PRO A 25 30.51 2.43 -9.42
C PRO A 25 29.01 2.22 -9.52
N LEU A 26 28.45 2.54 -10.69
CA LEU A 26 27.08 2.21 -11.07
C LEU A 26 26.91 0.71 -10.86
N LYS A 27 26.40 0.33 -9.69
CA LYS A 27 26.10 -1.04 -9.34
C LYS A 27 24.90 -1.41 -10.18
N LEU A 28 25.17 -1.95 -11.38
CA LEU A 28 24.14 -2.42 -12.29
C LEU A 28 23.29 -3.41 -11.50
N PRO A 29 21.99 -3.15 -11.32
CA PRO A 29 21.12 -4.08 -10.63
C PRO A 29 21.23 -5.42 -11.35
N THR A 30 21.42 -6.47 -10.56
CA THR A 30 21.54 -7.83 -11.11
C THR A 30 20.31 -8.17 -11.94
N PHE A 31 20.40 -9.12 -12.89
CA PHE A 31 19.25 -9.48 -13.75
C PHE A 31 17.96 -9.83 -12.98
N GLU A 32 18.09 -10.26 -11.72
CA GLU A 32 16.98 -10.50 -10.80
C GLU A 32 16.35 -9.20 -10.27
N GLU A 33 17.15 -8.18 -9.95
CA GLU A 33 16.67 -6.85 -9.54
C GLU A 33 16.04 -6.07 -10.70
N MET A 34 16.58 -6.23 -11.92
CA MET A 34 15.98 -5.67 -13.13
C MET A 34 14.58 -6.24 -13.41
N LYS A 35 14.40 -7.56 -13.26
CA LYS A 35 13.07 -8.18 -13.40
C LYS A 35 12.10 -7.73 -12.31
N ALA A 36 12.59 -7.55 -11.07
CA ALA A 36 11.76 -7.02 -10.00
C ALA A 36 11.29 -5.59 -10.33
N GLN A 37 12.19 -4.72 -10.81
CA GLN A 37 11.79 -3.37 -11.24
C GLN A 37 10.78 -3.39 -12.39
N ASP A 38 10.93 -4.28 -13.38
CA ASP A 38 10.00 -4.37 -14.50
C ASP A 38 8.62 -4.92 -14.08
N VAL A 39 8.62 -5.86 -13.14
CA VAL A 39 7.42 -6.39 -12.49
C VAL A 39 6.69 -5.32 -11.68
N PHE A 40 7.42 -4.48 -10.94
CA PHE A 40 6.84 -3.38 -10.16
C PHE A 40 6.48 -2.14 -11.00
N ASN A 41 7.09 -1.98 -12.17
CA ASN A 41 6.69 -0.99 -13.18
C ASN A 41 5.36 -1.36 -13.86
N ASN A 42 4.92 -2.62 -13.80
CA ASN A 42 3.62 -3.01 -14.32
C ASN A 42 2.54 -2.82 -13.25
N CYS A 43 1.68 -1.81 -13.41
CA CYS A 43 0.62 -1.51 -12.45
C CYS A 43 -0.35 -2.69 -12.22
N ALA A 44 -0.59 -3.51 -13.24
CA ALA A 44 -1.44 -4.70 -13.08
C ALA A 44 -0.75 -5.74 -12.19
N VAL A 45 0.55 -5.97 -12.39
CA VAL A 45 1.30 -6.93 -11.58
C VAL A 45 1.52 -6.41 -10.16
N LYS A 46 1.90 -5.12 -10.00
CA LYS A 46 1.99 -4.44 -8.68
C LYS A 46 0.68 -4.61 -7.91
N SER A 47 -0.46 -4.38 -8.58
CA SER A 47 -1.79 -4.54 -7.97
C SER A 47 -2.12 -5.99 -7.60
N ILE A 48 -1.78 -6.97 -8.45
CA ILE A 48 -2.01 -8.40 -8.16
C ILE A 48 -1.19 -8.85 -6.95
N VAL A 49 0.10 -8.48 -6.89
CA VAL A 49 0.96 -8.82 -5.75
C VAL A 49 0.41 -8.19 -4.47
N SER A 50 0.03 -6.92 -4.49
CA SER A 50 -0.60 -6.25 -3.34
C SER A 50 -1.95 -6.86 -2.97
N CYS A 51 -2.72 -7.34 -3.94
CA CYS A 51 -3.99 -8.05 -3.72
C CYS A 51 -3.77 -9.38 -2.99
N VAL A 52 -2.78 -10.18 -3.42
CA VAL A 52 -2.44 -11.46 -2.78
C VAL A 52 -1.91 -11.22 -1.37
N MET A 53 -1.00 -10.27 -1.20
CA MET A 53 -0.43 -9.94 0.11
C MET A 53 -1.48 -9.38 1.07
N GLY A 54 -2.34 -8.47 0.60
CA GLY A 54 -3.48 -7.95 1.36
C GLY A 54 -4.49 -9.05 1.71
N GLY A 55 -4.82 -9.92 0.77
CA GLY A 55 -5.69 -11.07 0.99
C GLY A 55 -5.16 -12.03 2.06
N GLY A 56 -3.86 -12.35 2.02
CA GLY A 56 -3.20 -13.17 3.02
C GLY A 56 -3.26 -12.55 4.42
N MET A 57 -2.98 -11.24 4.53
CA MET A 57 -3.10 -10.51 5.79
C MET A 57 -4.56 -10.46 6.29
N GLY A 58 -5.53 -10.33 5.37
CA GLY A 58 -6.95 -10.37 5.69
C GLY A 58 -7.44 -11.74 6.17
N ILE A 59 -6.91 -12.84 5.61
CA ILE A 59 -7.17 -14.19 6.14
C ILE A 59 -6.66 -14.29 7.57
N PHE A 60 -5.41 -13.88 7.80
CA PHE A 60 -4.79 -13.92 9.13
C PHE A 60 -5.58 -13.11 10.17
N MET A 61 -5.90 -11.85 9.85
CA MET A 61 -6.70 -10.98 10.72
C MET A 61 -8.11 -11.52 10.93
N GLY A 62 -8.74 -12.06 9.88
CA GLY A 62 -10.08 -12.62 9.98
C GLY A 62 -10.15 -13.92 10.78
N LEU A 63 -9.11 -14.75 10.74
CA LEU A 63 -8.99 -15.93 11.60
C LEU A 63 -8.75 -15.52 13.06
N LEU A 64 -7.85 -14.55 13.29
CA LEU A 64 -7.56 -14.05 14.64
C LEU A 64 -8.82 -13.48 15.30
N PHE A 65 -9.54 -12.57 14.62
CA PHE A 65 -10.78 -12.01 15.15
C PHE A 65 -11.93 -13.01 15.13
N GLY A 66 -11.89 -14.01 14.25
CA GLY A 66 -12.84 -15.13 14.27
C GLY A 66 -12.67 -16.03 15.49
N ALA A 67 -11.43 -16.18 16.00
CA ALA A 67 -11.14 -16.92 17.21
C ALA A 67 -11.50 -16.12 18.48
N LEU A 68 -11.28 -14.79 18.47
CA LEU A 68 -11.61 -13.93 19.61
C LEU A 68 -13.11 -13.70 19.80
N ASP A 69 -13.87 -13.56 18.71
CA ASP A 69 -15.31 -13.26 18.76
C ASP A 69 -16.22 -14.50 18.88
N ASN A 70 -15.66 -15.69 19.13
CA ASN A 70 -16.43 -16.92 19.25
C ASN A 70 -16.48 -17.42 20.71
N PRO A 71 -17.23 -16.75 21.60
CA PRO A 71 -17.43 -17.25 22.94
C PRO A 71 -18.22 -18.55 22.83
N LEU A 72 -17.64 -19.63 23.35
CA LEU A 72 -18.28 -20.92 23.48
C LEU A 72 -19.60 -20.72 24.22
N ASN A 73 -20.72 -20.86 23.53
CA ASN A 73 -22.04 -20.84 24.15
C ASN A 73 -22.45 -22.32 24.35
N PRO A 74 -22.09 -22.95 25.48
CA PRO A 74 -22.24 -24.41 25.65
C PRO A 74 -23.69 -24.89 25.70
N ASP A 75 -24.67 -23.98 25.80
CA ASP A 75 -26.03 -24.31 26.23
C ASP A 75 -26.96 -24.85 25.14
N GLN A 76 -26.57 -24.83 23.85
CA GLN A 76 -27.52 -25.18 22.77
C GLN A 76 -27.09 -26.25 21.75
N MET A 77 -25.85 -26.76 21.73
CA MET A 77 -25.44 -27.70 20.67
C MET A 77 -24.41 -28.76 21.14
N THR A 78 -24.34 -29.88 20.41
CA THR A 78 -23.30 -30.90 20.59
C THR A 78 -21.91 -30.31 20.26
N VAL A 79 -20.86 -30.71 20.99
CA VAL A 79 -19.46 -30.22 20.79
C VAL A 79 -19.00 -30.24 19.33
N ARG A 80 -19.42 -31.27 18.56
CA ARG A 80 -19.12 -31.36 17.13
C ARG A 80 -19.84 -30.31 16.29
N GLN A 81 -21.11 -30.04 16.58
CA GLN A 81 -21.88 -29.00 15.90
C GLN A 81 -21.34 -27.62 16.23
N HIS A 82 -21.01 -27.34 17.49
CA HIS A 82 -20.35 -26.09 17.90
C HIS A 82 -19.04 -25.86 17.16
N PHE A 83 -18.18 -26.88 17.06
CA PHE A 83 -16.94 -26.76 16.33
C PHE A 83 -17.16 -26.55 14.82
N THR A 84 -18.11 -27.26 14.21
CA THR A 84 -18.44 -27.07 12.79
C THR A 84 -19.06 -25.70 12.52
N HIS A 85 -19.95 -25.20 13.38
CA HIS A 85 -20.54 -23.86 13.26
C HIS A 85 -19.49 -22.77 13.49
N ALA A 86 -18.64 -22.94 14.50
CA ALA A 86 -17.52 -22.03 14.78
C ALA A 86 -16.54 -21.96 13.61
N ALA A 87 -16.12 -23.10 13.08
CA ALA A 87 -15.23 -23.17 11.92
C ALA A 87 -15.88 -22.54 10.67
N LYS A 88 -17.19 -22.77 10.44
CA LYS A 88 -17.90 -22.17 9.31
C LYS A 88 -18.05 -20.66 9.44
N GLN A 89 -18.34 -20.15 10.63
CA GLN A 89 -18.45 -18.72 10.89
C GLN A 89 -17.09 -18.02 10.80
N MET A 90 -16.06 -18.61 11.39
CA MET A 90 -14.68 -18.15 11.31
C MET A 90 -14.17 -18.13 9.86
N GLY A 91 -14.44 -19.19 9.09
CA GLY A 91 -14.11 -19.28 7.67
C GLY A 91 -14.83 -18.21 6.85
N SER A 92 -16.14 -18.04 7.02
CA SER A 92 -16.90 -17.02 6.30
C SER A 92 -16.42 -15.60 6.61
N LYS A 93 -16.10 -15.31 7.88
CA LYS A 93 -15.57 -14.02 8.31
C LYS A 93 -14.17 -13.78 7.74
N SER A 94 -13.30 -14.78 7.80
CA SER A 94 -11.96 -14.72 7.24
C SER A 94 -11.97 -14.46 5.73
N LEU A 95 -12.84 -15.13 4.98
CA LEU A 95 -13.00 -14.89 3.54
C LEU A 95 -13.50 -13.47 3.24
N HIS A 96 -14.43 -12.94 4.05
CA HIS A 96 -14.90 -11.57 3.88
C HIS A 96 -13.79 -10.55 4.13
N MET A 97 -13.00 -10.74 5.20
CA MET A 97 -11.87 -9.88 5.53
C MET A 97 -10.78 -9.98 4.47
N ALA A 98 -10.43 -11.18 4.02
CA ALA A 98 -9.50 -11.41 2.93
C ALA A 98 -9.91 -10.61 1.68
N LYS A 99 -11.18 -10.66 1.29
CA LYS A 99 -11.69 -9.89 0.16
C LYS A 99 -11.58 -8.38 0.37
N ALA A 100 -11.90 -7.88 1.56
CA ALA A 100 -11.80 -6.45 1.87
C ALA A 100 -10.35 -5.96 1.78
N PHE A 101 -9.41 -6.66 2.41
CA PHE A 101 -8.00 -6.29 2.40
C PHE A 101 -7.35 -6.48 1.02
N ALA A 102 -7.74 -7.50 0.26
CA ALA A 102 -7.30 -7.71 -1.11
C ALA A 102 -7.74 -6.55 -2.02
N VAL A 103 -9.00 -6.13 -1.93
CA VAL A 103 -9.52 -4.99 -2.71
C VAL A 103 -8.85 -3.69 -2.29
N MET A 104 -8.68 -3.44 -0.99
CA MET A 104 -7.97 -2.24 -0.52
C MET A 104 -6.53 -2.20 -1.00
N GLY A 105 -5.78 -3.31 -0.89
CA GLY A 105 -4.40 -3.38 -1.36
C GLY A 105 -4.27 -3.20 -2.87
N ALA A 106 -5.21 -3.75 -3.65
CA ALA A 106 -5.23 -3.60 -5.10
C ALA A 106 -5.51 -2.15 -5.54
N ILE A 107 -6.50 -1.48 -4.93
CA ILE A 107 -6.83 -0.09 -5.26
C ILE A 107 -5.68 0.83 -4.86
N TYR A 108 -5.11 0.64 -3.68
CA TYR A 108 -4.00 1.45 -3.18
C TYR A 108 -2.80 1.37 -4.12
N SER A 109 -2.30 0.16 -4.37
CA SER A 109 -1.13 -0.11 -5.21
C SER A 109 -1.35 0.30 -6.68
N GLY A 110 -2.54 0.04 -7.22
CA GLY A 110 -2.89 0.43 -8.58
C GLY A 110 -2.96 1.95 -8.75
N THR A 111 -3.58 2.65 -7.80
CA THR A 111 -3.69 4.11 -7.84
C THR A 111 -2.31 4.77 -7.71
N GLU A 112 -1.49 4.28 -6.79
CA GLU A 112 -0.13 4.75 -6.61
C GLU A 112 0.69 4.58 -7.91
N CYS A 113 0.67 3.39 -8.50
CA CYS A 113 1.38 3.12 -9.75
C CYS A 113 0.90 3.97 -10.94
N ILE A 114 -0.41 4.18 -11.08
CA ILE A 114 -0.95 5.04 -12.15
C ILE A 114 -0.46 6.49 -11.97
N ILE A 115 -0.47 6.99 -10.73
CA ILE A 115 0.00 8.34 -10.40
C ILE A 115 1.51 8.46 -10.61
N GLU A 116 2.29 7.47 -10.18
CA GLU A 116 3.73 7.39 -10.41
C GLU A 116 4.04 7.42 -11.90
N LYS A 117 3.34 6.63 -12.73
CA LYS A 117 3.54 6.64 -14.19
C LYS A 117 3.20 7.99 -14.82
N ALA A 118 2.19 8.68 -14.31
CA ALA A 118 1.80 9.98 -14.82
C ALA A 118 2.79 11.09 -14.43
N ARG A 119 3.34 11.06 -13.20
CA ARG A 119 4.21 12.11 -12.66
C ARG A 119 5.70 11.81 -12.73
N ALA A 120 6.10 10.57 -13.02
CA ALA A 120 7.47 10.06 -13.00
C ALA A 120 8.25 10.41 -11.71
N ARG A 121 7.52 10.52 -10.59
CA ARG A 121 8.03 10.88 -9.26
C ARG A 121 7.29 10.03 -8.23
N HIS A 122 8.01 9.61 -7.20
CA HIS A 122 7.47 8.87 -6.06
C HIS A 122 7.57 9.77 -4.83
N ASP A 123 6.46 10.44 -4.49
CA ASP A 123 6.41 11.44 -3.41
C ASP A 123 5.25 11.14 -2.47
N MET A 124 5.35 11.65 -1.24
CA MET A 124 4.29 11.61 -0.20
C MET A 124 2.90 12.02 -0.68
N THR A 125 2.82 12.93 -1.66
CA THR A 125 1.52 13.36 -2.21
C THR A 125 0.85 12.26 -3.03
N ASN A 126 1.61 11.37 -3.66
CA ASN A 126 1.07 10.21 -4.37
C ASN A 126 0.46 9.24 -3.36
N THR A 127 1.21 8.94 -2.30
CA THR A 127 0.79 8.07 -1.19
C THR A 127 -0.50 8.60 -0.54
N MET A 128 -0.56 9.91 -0.28
CA MET A 128 -1.75 10.56 0.29
C MET A 128 -2.97 10.45 -0.64
N VAL A 129 -2.80 10.73 -1.94
CA VAL A 129 -3.89 10.66 -2.92
C VAL A 129 -4.35 9.21 -3.12
N ALA A 130 -3.42 8.26 -3.21
CA ALA A 130 -3.74 6.83 -3.29
C ALA A 130 -4.52 6.38 -2.05
N GLY A 131 -4.13 6.84 -0.85
CA GLY A 131 -4.87 6.62 0.38
C GLY A 131 -6.29 7.19 0.31
N CYS A 132 -6.44 8.45 -0.08
CA CYS A 132 -7.75 9.08 -0.22
C CYS A 132 -8.66 8.34 -1.22
N VAL A 133 -8.15 8.00 -2.41
CA VAL A 133 -8.90 7.27 -3.43
C VAL A 133 -9.32 5.89 -2.92
N THR A 134 -8.44 5.19 -2.20
CA THR A 134 -8.73 3.88 -1.61
C THR A 134 -9.82 3.98 -0.53
N GLY A 135 -9.68 4.89 0.43
CA GLY A 135 -10.68 5.09 1.49
C GLY A 135 -12.01 5.63 0.99
N GLY A 136 -11.97 6.54 0.03
CA GLY A 136 -13.16 7.12 -0.62
C GLY A 136 -13.91 6.09 -1.46
N SER A 137 -13.21 5.28 -2.26
CA SER A 137 -13.82 4.24 -3.10
C SER A 137 -14.46 3.13 -2.28
N LEU A 138 -13.83 2.68 -1.18
CA LEU A 138 -14.43 1.66 -0.32
C LEU A 138 -15.68 2.18 0.40
N SER A 139 -15.67 3.45 0.80
CA SER A 139 -16.78 4.09 1.52
C SER A 139 -17.86 4.67 0.60
N ALA A 140 -17.65 4.64 -0.72
CA ALA A 140 -18.57 5.26 -1.69
C ALA A 140 -20.00 4.72 -1.60
N LYS A 141 -20.16 3.42 -1.32
CA LYS A 141 -21.48 2.77 -1.18
C LYS A 141 -22.25 3.22 0.07
N ALA A 142 -21.57 3.74 1.08
CA ALA A 142 -22.19 4.25 2.30
C ALA A 142 -22.63 5.73 2.18
N GLY A 143 -22.46 6.35 1.00
CA GLY A 143 -22.87 7.71 0.68
C GLY A 143 -21.73 8.73 0.70
N PRO A 144 -21.98 9.96 0.23
CA PRO A 144 -20.93 10.96 -0.01
C PRO A 144 -20.23 11.40 1.28
N LYS A 145 -20.96 11.52 2.41
CA LYS A 145 -20.37 11.87 3.70
C LYS A 145 -19.38 10.80 4.19
N ALA A 146 -19.74 9.53 4.03
CA ALA A 146 -18.86 8.41 4.38
C ALA A 146 -17.63 8.37 3.45
N ALA A 147 -17.79 8.67 2.17
CA ALA A 147 -16.68 8.79 1.22
C ALA A 147 -15.68 9.89 1.62
N CYS A 148 -16.17 11.07 2.03
CA CYS A 148 -15.30 12.15 2.52
C CYS A 148 -14.52 11.77 3.77
N VAL A 149 -15.20 11.16 4.75
CA VAL A 149 -14.55 10.68 5.99
C VAL A 149 -13.55 9.57 5.68
N GLY A 150 -13.91 8.63 4.80
CA GLY A 150 -13.03 7.56 4.35
C GLY A 150 -11.79 8.07 3.63
N CYS A 151 -11.94 9.03 2.70
CA CYS A 151 -10.80 9.67 2.05
C CYS A 151 -9.87 10.35 3.06
N ALA A 152 -10.42 11.19 3.95
CA ALA A 152 -9.62 11.92 4.94
C ALA A 152 -8.88 10.97 5.89
N GLY A 153 -9.56 9.92 6.37
CA GLY A 153 -8.98 8.93 7.27
C GLY A 153 -7.84 8.14 6.63
N PHE A 154 -8.05 7.60 5.43
CA PHE A 154 -7.01 6.84 4.73
C PHE A 154 -5.86 7.73 4.24
N ALA A 155 -6.12 8.96 3.79
CA ALA A 155 -5.08 9.91 3.45
C ALA A 155 -4.18 10.23 4.66
N ALA A 156 -4.78 10.49 5.82
CA ALA A 156 -4.04 10.76 7.05
C ALA A 156 -3.22 9.53 7.49
N PHE A 157 -3.82 8.33 7.45
CA PHE A 157 -3.14 7.09 7.78
C PHE A 157 -1.91 6.85 6.89
N SER A 158 -2.06 7.02 5.57
CA SER A 158 -0.95 6.88 4.62
C SER A 158 0.21 7.83 4.92
N VAL A 159 -0.08 9.11 5.22
CA VAL A 159 0.97 10.09 5.59
C VAL A 159 1.67 9.71 6.89
N VAL A 160 0.92 9.21 7.87
CA VAL A 160 1.49 8.77 9.15
C VAL A 160 2.41 7.58 8.95
N VAL A 161 1.97 6.55 8.23
CA VAL A 161 2.78 5.35 7.96
C VAL A 161 4.08 5.72 7.28
N GLU A 162 4.03 6.59 6.27
CA GLU A 162 5.27 6.93 5.57
C GLU A 162 6.19 7.78 6.43
N LYS A 163 5.67 8.73 7.21
CA LYS A 163 6.48 9.42 8.22
C LYS A 163 7.10 8.49 9.26
N LEU A 164 6.41 7.41 9.62
CA LEU A 164 6.96 6.42 10.54
C LEU A 164 8.08 5.62 9.88
N PHE A 165 7.96 5.29 8.60
CA PHE A 165 9.02 4.60 7.84
C PHE A 165 10.22 5.51 7.58
N ASP A 166 10.01 6.76 7.18
CA ASP A 166 11.07 7.76 7.01
C ASP A 166 11.85 8.01 8.31
N ARG A 167 11.18 7.90 9.46
CA ARG A 167 11.80 8.09 10.77
C ARG A 167 12.49 6.83 11.31
N ALA A 168 12.20 5.67 10.74
CA ALA A 168 12.79 4.39 11.12
C ALA A 168 14.00 4.01 10.24
N ALA A 169 14.19 4.67 9.09
CA ALA A 169 15.35 4.58 8.22
C ALA A 169 16.44 5.59 8.63
#